data_AF-A0A4R4Y730-F1
#
_entry.id   AF-A0A4R4Y730-F1
#
_cell.length_a   1.000
_cell.length_b   1.000
_cell.length_c   1.000
_cell.angle_alpha   90.00
_cell.angle_beta   90.00
_cell.angle_gamma   90.00
#
_symmetry.space_group_name_H-M   'P 1'
#
loop_
_entity.id
_entity.type
_entity.pdbx_description
1 polymer ?
#
loop_
_entity_poly.entity_id
_entity_poly.type
_entity_poly.pdbx_seq_one_letter_code
_entity_poly.pdbx_strand_id
1 'polypeptide(L)' 'MIAGQVPSRQNAGVGSRIRAPSPGSPEEIAKVIAFLCSPGASFMTGAAVPADGGYTAV' A
#
# COMPACT_ATOMS: atom_id res chain seq x y z
N MET A 1 3.18 -24.84 -16.45
CA MET A 1 4.51 -24.18 -16.53
C MET A 1 4.42 -23.08 -17.57
N ILE A 2 4.05 -21.86 -17.16
CA ILE A 2 4.53 -20.57 -17.69
C ILE A 2 4.14 -19.51 -16.66
N ALA A 3 5.11 -19.13 -15.84
CA ALA A 3 4.98 -18.00 -14.93
C ALA A 3 4.94 -16.71 -15.78
N GLY A 4 3.79 -16.03 -15.81
CA GLY A 4 3.71 -14.66 -16.30
C GLY A 4 4.43 -13.76 -15.29
N GLN A 5 5.70 -13.48 -15.55
CA GLN A 5 6.52 -12.59 -14.75
C GLN A 5 5.88 -11.20 -14.68
N VAL A 6 5.54 -10.77 -13.47
CA VAL A 6 5.22 -9.36 -13.17
C VAL A 6 6.48 -8.54 -13.49
N PRO A 7 6.42 -7.54 -14.38
CA PRO A 7 7.59 -6.79 -14.79
C PRO A 7 8.06 -5.91 -13.62
N SER A 8 9.22 -6.26 -13.10
CA SER A 8 10.02 -5.45 -12.17
C SER A 8 10.58 -4.26 -12.95
N ARG A 9 9.86 -3.13 -12.96
CA ARG A 9 10.39 -1.85 -13.43
C ARG A 9 10.26 -0.79 -12.34
N GLN A 10 11.29 -0.77 -11.52
CA GLN A 10 11.61 0.32 -10.60
C GLN A 10 11.87 1.59 -11.42
N ASN A 11 10.85 2.43 -11.58
CA ASN A 11 11.06 3.82 -11.97
C ASN A 11 11.32 4.61 -10.68
N ALA A 12 12.60 4.68 -10.33
CA ALA A 12 13.10 5.55 -9.28
C ALA A 12 13.07 7.01 -9.78
N GLY A 13 12.31 7.87 -9.10
CA GLY A 13 12.36 9.30 -9.38
C GLY A 13 11.26 10.14 -8.76
N VAL A 14 11.09 10.13 -7.44
CA VAL A 14 10.62 11.30 -6.64
C VAL A 14 11.28 11.19 -5.26
N GLY A 15 11.80 12.30 -4.74
CA GLY A 15 12.78 12.35 -3.64
C GLY A 15 12.22 11.99 -2.26
N SER A 16 12.09 10.70 -1.97
CA SER A 16 11.73 10.24 -0.62
C SER A 16 12.94 10.25 0.31
N ARG A 17 12.93 11.12 1.32
CA ARG A 17 13.84 11.06 2.49
C ARG A 17 13.46 9.93 3.45
N ILE A 18 12.40 9.20 3.16
CA ILE A 18 11.84 8.14 3.98
C ILE A 18 12.28 6.81 3.38
N ARG A 19 12.94 5.98 4.19
CA ARG A 19 13.34 4.62 3.84
C ARG A 19 12.21 3.93 3.10
N ALA A 20 12.46 3.50 1.87
CA ALA A 20 11.53 2.63 1.14
C ALA A 20 11.29 1.39 2.01
N PRO A 21 10.05 1.15 2.48
CA PRO A 21 9.76 -0.03 3.25
C PRO A 21 9.96 -1.27 2.37
N SER A 22 10.22 -2.40 3.02
CA SER A 22 10.17 -3.70 2.36
C SER A 22 8.84 -3.86 1.62
N PRO A 23 8.75 -4.71 0.58
CA PRO A 23 7.49 -5.02 -0.07
C PRO A 23 6.45 -5.40 1.00
N GLY A 24 5.31 -4.71 0.98
CA GLY A 24 4.23 -4.97 1.94
C GLY A 24 3.72 -6.40 1.81
N SER A 25 3.37 -7.02 2.93
CA SER A 25 2.80 -8.36 2.95
C SER A 25 1.27 -8.32 2.76
N PRO A 26 0.64 -9.38 2.24
CA PRO A 26 -0.82 -9.47 2.16
C PRO A 26 -1.51 -9.22 3.52
N GLU A 27 -0.88 -9.63 4.62
CA GLU A 27 -1.38 -9.46 5.98
C GLU A 27 -1.40 -7.99 6.42
N GLU A 28 -0.47 -7.17 5.93
CA GLU A 28 -0.46 -5.73 6.22
C GLU A 28 -1.65 -5.03 5.56
N ILE A 29 -1.96 -5.40 4.31
CA ILE A 29 -3.15 -4.91 3.61
C ILE A 29 -4.44 -5.40 4.31
N ALA A 30 -4.48 -6.68 4.71
CA ALA A 30 -5.63 -7.26 5.40
C ALA A 30 -5.94 -6.52 6.72
N LYS A 31 -4.92 -6.06 7.46
CA LYS A 31 -5.13 -5.26 8.68
C LYS A 31 -5.77 -3.90 8.39
N VAL A 32 -5.37 -3.23 7.31
CA VAL A 32 -5.99 -1.96 6.90
C VAL A 32 -7.45 -2.18 6.52
N ILE A 33 -7.74 -3.23 5.75
CA ILE A 33 -9.11 -3.61 5.40
C ILE A 33 -9.94 -3.92 6.66
N ALA A 34 -9.39 -4.72 7.58
CA ALA A 34 -10.06 -5.07 8.82
C ALA A 34 -10.40 -3.83 9.67
N PHE A 35 -9.50 -2.85 9.73
CA PHE A 35 -9.79 -1.56 10.38
C PHE A 35 -10.93 -0.81 9.68
N LEU A 36 -10.90 -0.69 8.36
CA LEU A 36 -11.95 0.01 7.60
C LEU A 36 -13.32 -0.66 7.70
N CYS A 37 -13.37 -1.97 7.90
CA CYS A 37 -14.61 -2.71 8.16
C CYS A 37 -15.07 -2.68 9.63
N SER A 38 -14.28 -2.09 10.53
CA SER A 38 -14.57 -2.06 11.97
C SER A 38 -15.44 -0.85 12.34
N PRO A 39 -16.10 -0.86 13.52
CA PRO A 39 -16.80 0.33 14.04
C PRO A 39 -15.92 1.58 14.19
N GLY A 40 -14.59 1.40 14.31
CA GLY A 40 -13.63 2.50 14.40
C GLY A 40 -13.55 3.37 13.16
N ALA A 41 -14.01 2.88 12.01
CA ALA A 41 -14.07 3.62 10.75
C ALA A 41 -15.50 4.12 10.41
N SER A 42 -16.43 4.10 11.36
CA SER A 42 -17.85 4.42 11.12
C SER A 42 -18.15 5.80 10.52
N PHE A 43 -17.21 6.75 10.64
CA PHE A 43 -17.34 8.10 10.06
C PHE A 43 -16.52 8.29 8.76
N MET A 44 -15.78 7.26 8.32
CA MET A 44 -14.97 7.32 7.10
C MET A 44 -15.84 6.91 5.90
N THR A 45 -16.06 7.83 4.97
CA THR A 45 -16.77 7.56 3.71
C THR A 45 -16.17 8.37 2.57
N GLY A 46 -16.16 7.82 1.36
CA GLY A 46 -15.63 8.47 0.16
C GLY A 46 -14.12 8.73 0.14
N ALA A 47 -13.37 8.28 1.15
CA ALA A 47 -11.93 8.48 1.26
C ALA A 47 -11.13 7.33 0.62
N ALA A 48 -10.08 7.67 -0.13
CA ALA A 48 -9.06 6.72 -0.56
C ALA A 48 -7.94 6.65 0.49
N VAL A 49 -7.64 5.45 0.99
CA VAL A 49 -6.59 5.22 1.99
C VAL A 49 -5.40 4.51 1.33
N PRO A 50 -4.27 5.20 1.07
CA PRO A 50 -3.09 4.57 0.51
C PRO A 50 -2.41 3.65 1.53
N ALA A 51 -2.29 2.37 1.19
CA ALA A 51 -1.63 1.33 1.97
C ALA A 51 -0.39 0.79 1.24
N ASP A 52 0.51 1.69 0.85
CA ASP A 52 1.64 1.40 -0.06
C ASP A 52 3.03 1.68 0.54
N GLY A 53 3.08 1.87 1.86
CA GLY A 53 4.35 2.16 2.55
C GLY A 53 4.88 3.59 2.31
N GLY A 54 4.03 4.52 1.87
CA GLY A 54 4.44 5.90 1.58
C GLY A 54 5.01 6.08 0.18
N TYR A 55 4.76 5.14 -0.73
CA TYR A 55 5.18 5.24 -2.12
C TYR A 55 4.49 6.40 -2.85
N THR A 56 3.21 6.66 -2.55
CA THR A 56 2.43 7.76 -3.14
C THR A 56 2.55 9.08 -2.35
N ALA A 57 3.38 9.13 -1.29
CA ALA A 57 3.59 10.37 -0.54
C ALA A 57 4.42 11.38 -1.37
N VAL A 58 4.00 12.65 -1.36
CA VAL A 58 4.65 13.77 -2.07
C VAL A 58 5.67 14.52 -1.22
#